data_AF-A0A7K3RPH1-F1
#
_entry.id   AF-A0A7K3RPH1-F1
#
_cell.length_a   1.000
_cell.length_b   1.000
_cell.length_c   1.000
_cell.angle_alpha   90.00
_cell.angle_beta   90.00
_cell.angle_gamma   90.00
#
_symmetry.space_group_name_H-M   'P 1'
#
loop_
_entity.id
_entity.type
_entity.pdbx_description
1 polymer ?
#
loop_
_entity_poly.entity_id
_entity_poly.type
_entity_poly.pdbx_seq_one_letter_code
_entity_poly.pdbx_strand_id
1 'polypeptide(L)'
;GPLTARRDGRELPLGPRKQRLVLATLLARPNTPVPVDVLTDAVWPDDPPRTARKNLQVYISAARALLGPAGDGGTDRLVHGCGGYHLRIAEGELDTLRFG
;
A
#
# COMPACT_ATOMS: atom_id res chain seq x y z
N GLY A 1 3.01 -13.94 -8.41
CA GLY A 1 2.01 -13.53 -9.42
C GLY A 1 1.38 -12.20 -9.04
N PRO A 2 0.17 -11.87 -9.54
CA PRO A 2 -0.41 -10.54 -9.43
C PRO A 2 -0.90 -10.25 -8.00
N LEU A 3 -0.57 -9.06 -7.47
CA LEU A 3 -1.16 -8.58 -6.24
C LEU A 3 -2.68 -8.43 -6.43
N THR A 4 -3.45 -9.20 -5.66
CA THR A 4 -4.92 -9.11 -5.61
C THR A 4 -5.37 -8.73 -4.20
N ALA A 5 -6.38 -7.87 -4.09
CA ALA A 5 -7.01 -7.55 -2.82
C ALA A 5 -8.52 -7.75 -2.93
N ARG A 6 -9.15 -8.23 -1.86
CA ARG A 6 -10.58 -8.46 -1.80
C ARG A 6 -11.17 -7.76 -0.58
N ARG A 7 -12.36 -7.18 -0.74
CA ARG A 7 -13.16 -6.62 0.35
C ARG A 7 -14.57 -7.16 0.22
N ASP A 8 -15.11 -7.73 1.30
CA ASP A 8 -16.45 -8.33 1.32
C ASP A 8 -16.68 -9.32 0.16
N GLY A 9 -15.63 -10.11 -0.14
CA GLY A 9 -15.65 -11.10 -1.23
C GLY A 9 -15.47 -10.53 -2.65
N ARG A 10 -15.41 -9.21 -2.83
CA ARG A 10 -15.21 -8.54 -4.14
C ARG A 10 -13.76 -8.12 -4.35
N GLU A 11 -13.24 -8.36 -5.55
CA GLU A 11 -11.89 -7.92 -5.91
C GLU A 11 -11.83 -6.40 -6.06
N LEU A 12 -10.79 -5.79 -5.48
CA LEU A 12 -10.58 -4.35 -5.53
C LEU A 12 -9.67 -4.00 -6.72
N PRO A 13 -10.02 -3.00 -7.54
CA PRO A 13 -9.13 -2.52 -8.59
C PRO A 13 -7.95 -1.75 -7.98
N LEU A 14 -6.84 -2.43 -7.71
CA LEU A 14 -5.63 -1.88 -7.07
C LEU A 14 -4.88 -0.83 -7.90
N GLY A 15 -5.45 -0.39 -9.01
CA GLY A 15 -4.92 0.68 -9.85
C GLY A 15 -3.70 0.27 -10.67
N PRO A 16 -2.91 1.24 -11.14
CA PRO A 16 -1.76 1.02 -12.02
C PRO A 16 -0.65 0.18 -11.39
N ARG A 17 0.25 -0.37 -12.21
CA ARG A 17 1.39 -1.18 -11.75
C ARG A 17 2.20 -0.51 -10.62
N LYS A 18 2.44 0.80 -10.72
CA LYS A 18 3.19 1.55 -9.69
C LYS A 18 2.47 1.61 -8.34
N GLN A 19 1.16 1.85 -8.35
CA GLN A 19 0.35 1.80 -7.12
C GLN A 19 0.36 0.39 -6.50
N ARG A 20 0.26 -0.66 -7.34
CA ARG A 20 0.37 -2.05 -6.87
C ARG A 20 1.74 -2.38 -6.28
N LEU A 21 2.83 -1.83 -6.82
CA LEU A 21 4.17 -2.01 -6.27
C LEU A 21 4.32 -1.35 -4.90
N VAL A 22 3.77 -0.15 -4.71
CA VAL A 22 3.72 0.51 -3.39
C VAL A 22 2.98 -0.37 -2.39
N LEU A 23 1.79 -0.85 -2.75
CA LEU A 23 0.98 -1.73 -1.90
C LEU A 23 1.70 -3.04 -1.59
N ALA A 24 2.30 -3.69 -2.58
CA ALA A 24 3.08 -4.92 -2.39
C ALA A 24 4.25 -4.70 -1.43
N THR A 25 4.96 -3.57 -1.55
CA THR A 25 6.10 -3.24 -0.68
C THR A 25 5.66 -3.02 0.76
N LEU A 26 4.53 -2.35 0.97
CA LEU A 26 3.94 -2.15 2.31
C LEU A 26 3.41 -3.47 2.89
N LEU A 27 2.81 -4.32 2.07
CA LEU A 27 2.29 -5.62 2.52
C LEU A 27 3.38 -6.65 2.80
N ALA A 28 4.57 -6.51 2.18
CA ALA A 28 5.73 -7.32 2.52
C ALA A 28 6.25 -7.00 3.94
N ARG A 29 5.86 -5.85 4.51
CA ARG A 29 6.21 -5.39 5.86
C ARG A 29 4.97 -4.84 6.57
N PRO A 30 3.96 -5.69 6.83
CA PRO A 30 2.70 -5.24 7.41
C PRO A 30 2.95 -4.64 8.80
N ASN A 31 2.14 -3.65 9.19
CA ASN A 31 2.22 -2.97 10.48
C ASN A 31 3.58 -2.30 10.78
N THR A 32 4.47 -2.17 9.79
CA THR A 32 5.83 -1.64 9.95
C THR A 32 6.05 -0.42 9.04
N PRO A 33 6.66 0.67 9.53
CA PRO A 33 6.98 1.84 8.70
C PRO A 33 7.99 1.49 7.61
N VAL A 34 7.64 1.83 6.37
CA VAL A 34 8.49 1.77 5.19
C VAL A 34 8.87 3.19 4.78
N PRO A 35 10.17 3.53 4.73
CA PRO A 35 10.63 4.85 4.31
C PRO A 35 10.18 5.20 2.89
N VAL A 36 9.99 6.51 2.66
CA VAL A 36 9.61 7.05 1.34
C VAL A 36 10.64 6.68 0.28
N ASP A 37 11.93 6.68 0.63
CA ASP A 37 13.01 6.36 -0.31
C ASP A 37 12.93 4.89 -0.73
N VAL A 38 12.68 3.97 0.22
CA VAL A 38 12.46 2.55 -0.09
C VAL A 38 11.26 2.33 -1.01
N LEU A 39 10.16 3.07 -0.78
CA LEU A 39 8.99 3.00 -1.66
C LEU A 39 9.27 3.61 -3.03
N THR A 40 10.12 4.63 -3.09
CA THR A 40 10.56 5.26 -4.34
C THR A 40 11.40 4.28 -5.15
N ASP A 41 12.39 3.66 -4.53
CA ASP A 41 13.27 2.68 -5.16
C ASP A 41 12.50 1.44 -5.64
N ALA A 42 11.50 0.98 -4.88
CA ALA A 42 10.66 -0.14 -5.29
C ALA A 42 9.81 0.17 -6.55
N VAL A 43 9.45 1.43 -6.77
CA VAL A 43 8.59 1.86 -7.90
C VAL A 43 9.42 2.35 -9.08
N TRP A 44 10.59 2.93 -8.81
CA TRP A 44 11.53 3.51 -9.77
C TRP A 44 12.97 3.13 -9.38
N PRO A 45 13.41 1.89 -9.63
CA PRO A 45 14.73 1.41 -9.19
C PRO A 45 15.90 2.15 -9.84
N ASP A 46 15.74 2.63 -11.08
CA ASP A 46 16.86 3.17 -11.87
C ASP A 46 16.76 4.69 -12.10
N ASP A 47 15.54 5.24 -12.26
CA ASP A 47 15.33 6.65 -12.62
C ASP A 47 14.06 7.20 -11.95
N PRO A 48 14.15 7.60 -10.67
CA PRO A 48 13.06 8.25 -9.97
C PRO A 48 12.85 9.67 -10.53
N PRO A 49 11.65 10.02 -11.01
CA PRO A 49 11.38 11.37 -11.47
C PRO A 49 11.48 12.36 -10.30
N ARG A 50 11.76 13.63 -10.58
CA ARG A 50 11.74 14.71 -9.57
C ARG A 50 10.39 14.82 -8.82
N THR A 51 9.32 14.28 -9.40
CA THR A 51 7.97 14.23 -8.84
C THR A 51 7.64 12.92 -8.11
N ALA A 52 8.61 12.02 -7.91
CA ALA A 52 8.39 10.69 -7.31
C ALA A 52 7.63 10.77 -5.99
N ARG A 53 8.03 11.66 -5.08
CA ARG A 53 7.35 11.87 -3.79
C ARG A 53 5.89 12.31 -3.94
N LYS A 54 5.61 13.20 -4.90
CA LYS A 54 4.24 13.66 -5.21
C LYS A 54 3.40 12.52 -5.80
N ASN A 55 3.97 11.75 -6.72
CA ASN A 55 3.32 10.59 -7.32
C ASN A 55 3.03 9.51 -6.27
N LEU A 56 3.96 9.28 -5.33
CA LEU A 56 3.79 8.36 -4.22
C LEU A 56 2.59 8.76 -3.36
N GLN A 57 2.46 10.04 -3.01
CA GLN A 57 1.30 10.56 -2.27
C GLN A 57 -0.02 10.32 -3.03
N VAL A 58 -0.04 10.48 -4.35
CA VAL A 58 -1.22 10.19 -5.18
C VAL A 58 -1.58 8.70 -5.12
N TYR A 59 -0.59 7.81 -5.29
CA TYR A 59 -0.82 6.36 -5.21
C TYR A 59 -1.31 5.94 -3.82
N ILE A 60 -0.79 6.57 -2.77
CA ILE A 60 -1.18 6.33 -1.38
C ILE A 60 -2.61 6.82 -1.11
N SER A 61 -2.96 8.00 -1.59
CA SER A 61 -4.33 8.52 -1.46
C SER A 61 -5.34 7.63 -2.18
N ALA A 62 -5.04 7.20 -3.41
CA ALA A 62 -5.87 6.27 -4.16
C ALA A 62 -6.00 4.91 -3.45
N ALA A 63 -4.90 4.40 -2.88
CA ALA A 63 -4.90 3.18 -2.09
C ALA A 63 -5.77 3.29 -0.82
N ARG A 64 -5.70 4.42 -0.09
CA ARG A 64 -6.55 4.67 1.09
C ARG A 64 -8.03 4.64 0.73
N ALA A 65 -8.41 5.33 -0.34
CA ALA A 65 -9.80 5.37 -0.81
C ALA A 65 -10.31 3.97 -1.18
N LEU A 66 -9.45 3.14 -1.78
CA LEU A 66 -9.81 1.79 -2.20
C LEU A 66 -9.93 0.81 -1.04
N LEU A 67 -8.93 0.79 -0.14
CA LEU A 67 -8.88 -0.13 0.99
C LEU A 67 -9.89 0.25 2.09
N GLY A 68 -10.22 1.53 2.19
CA GLY A 68 -11.07 2.07 3.24
C GLY A 68 -10.44 1.99 4.63
N PRO A 69 -11.24 2.23 5.68
CA PRO A 69 -10.75 2.20 7.06
C PRO A 69 -10.36 0.79 7.50
N ALA A 70 -9.51 0.73 8.53
CA ALA A 70 -9.15 -0.49 9.21
C ALA A 70 -10.37 -1.00 9.98
N GLY A 71 -10.45 -2.33 10.13
CA GLY A 71 -11.55 -3.00 10.85
C GLY A 71 -11.64 -2.67 12.34
N ASP A 72 -10.72 -1.85 12.86
CA ASP A 72 -10.55 -1.51 14.28
C ASP A 72 -11.25 -0.21 14.72
N GLY A 73 -12.20 0.29 13.92
CA GLY A 73 -13.04 1.43 14.34
C GLY A 73 -12.78 2.75 13.59
N GLY A 74 -12.41 2.68 12.31
CA GLY A 74 -12.43 3.86 11.43
C GLY A 74 -11.09 4.54 11.18
N THR A 75 -9.98 3.96 11.67
CA THR A 75 -8.65 4.51 11.39
C THR A 75 -8.24 4.21 9.95
N ASP A 76 -7.53 5.12 9.28
CA ASP A 76 -6.96 4.84 7.96
C ASP A 76 -6.05 3.60 8.01
N ARG A 77 -6.25 2.65 7.09
CA ARG A 77 -5.35 1.47 6.96
C ARG A 77 -3.94 1.90 6.60
N LEU A 78 -3.79 2.88 5.73
CA LEU A 78 -2.49 3.31 5.23
C LEU A 78 -2.08 4.60 5.94
N VAL A 79 -1.17 4.53 6.90
CA VAL A 79 -0.83 5.66 7.75
C VAL A 79 0.57 6.18 7.40
N HIS A 80 0.74 7.51 7.49
CA HIS A 80 2.06 8.14 7.40
C HIS A 80 2.47 8.55 8.81
N GLY A 81 3.62 8.07 9.27
CA GLY A 81 4.13 8.33 10.61
C GLY A 81 5.64 8.59 10.61
N CYS A 82 6.22 8.63 11.82
CA CYS A 82 7.67 8.70 11.97
C CYS A 82 8.30 7.46 11.34
N GLY A 83 9.14 7.65 10.32
CA GLY A 83 9.78 6.55 9.57
C GLY A 83 9.12 6.18 8.23
N GLY A 84 8.00 6.82 7.84
CA GLY A 84 7.40 6.67 6.51
C GLY A 84 5.97 6.13 6.53
N TYR A 85 5.63 5.34 5.52
CA TYR A 85 4.27 4.79 5.36
C TYR A 85 4.20 3.37 5.87
N HIS A 86 3.12 3.02 6.56
CA HIS A 86 2.83 1.63 6.92
C HIS A 86 1.38 1.31 6.59
N LEU A 87 1.15 0.04 6.28
CA LEU A 87 -0.18 -0.50 6.09
C LEU A 87 -0.56 -1.31 7.33
N ARG A 88 -1.60 -0.84 8.02
CA ARG A 88 -2.23 -1.51 9.15
C ARG A 88 -3.10 -2.65 8.63
N ILE A 89 -2.81 -3.85 9.12
CA ILE A 89 -3.53 -5.07 8.81
C ILE A 89 -3.90 -5.71 10.14
N ALA A 90 -5.19 -5.95 10.35
CA ALA A 90 -5.65 -6.65 11.54
C ALA A 90 -5.27 -8.14 11.48
N GLU A 91 -5.20 -8.79 12.65
CA GLU A 91 -4.94 -10.23 12.71
C GLU A 91 -5.98 -10.99 11.87
N GLY A 92 -5.52 -11.88 10.98
CA GLY A 92 -6.37 -12.66 10.07
C GLY A 92 -6.75 -11.99 8.74
N GLU A 93 -6.44 -10.71 8.52
CA GLU A 93 -6.72 -10.04 7.23
C GLU A 93 -5.65 -10.32 6.16
N LEU A 94 -4.45 -10.74 6.56
CA LEU A 94 -3.37 -11.01 5.61
C LEU A 94 -3.66 -12.25 4.74
N ASP A 95 -4.39 -13.24 5.26
CA ASP A 95 -4.78 -14.44 4.50
C ASP A 95 -5.70 -14.11 3.31
N THR A 96 -6.47 -13.02 3.40
CA THR A 96 -7.28 -12.48 2.29
C THR A 96 -6.45 -11.78 1.20
N LEU A 97 -5.17 -11.47 1.46
CA LEU A 97 -4.23 -10.87 0.51
C LEU A 97 -3.24 -11.94 0.03
N ARG A 98 -3.76 -12.93 -0.70
CA ARG A 98 -2.91 -13.97 -1.29
C ARG A 98 -2.02 -13.38 -2.38
N PHE A 99 -0.71 -13.56 -2.19
CA PHE A 99 0.31 -13.44 -3.22
C PHE A 99 0.41 -14.78 -3.94
N GLY A 100 -0.41 -15.00 -4.96
CA GLY A 100 -0.14 -16.03 -5.98
C GLY A 100 0.82 -15.45 -7.00
#